data_AF-A0A949JHF3-F1
#
_entry.id   AF-A0A949JHF3-F1
#
_cell.length_a   1.000
_cell.length_b   1.000
_cell.length_c   1.000
_cell.angle_alpha   90.00
_cell.angle_beta   90.00
_cell.angle_gamma   90.00
#
_symmetry.space_group_name_H-M   'P 1'
#
loop_
_entity.id
_entity.type
_entity.pdbx_description
1 polymer ?
#
loop_
_entity_poly.entity_id
_entity_poly.type
_entity_poly.pdbx_seq_one_letter_code
_entity_poly.pdbx_strand_id
1 'polypeptide(L)'
;MRALLAATVGSLCTAALIVPLAQPAAAQPAPATELPTRTDTTSAVAAGLAASNTATRARTADTGRAERPARTRTLPLSSLSGKDRAGLTEGGRLGARGVTSFSMLGVVWDDAEQELADHVEVRTRSGATGRWTGWSELSHHATDAPDPTSAEGGGVRGSTAPLWVGESDAVDVRLASGSGSNAELPAGLRLALIDPGTTAEPAAPVSRGDHATDRANAANGSAPSGPGKGSAVPRAAVDGKPGGPASGLGGQAVASSAVNSQLAELGAERIPPEAPRQNLAAPQGGTDANAEPIGPRPGIVTRAGWGANESWREPGFGYTTTVKSAFVHHTAESNNYTCAQAPSVIRSIYQYHVRSLGWRDIGYNFLVDKCGQIYEGRAGGVAKAVLGAHTYGFNSNTTGIAVLGSFGSTEPPKAAVEGVAKLIAWKLGLHGLNPVGSVTLTSGGGKWPAGTKVKMRAVAGHRDGFATECPGAKLYAKLPEIRTLAARLQGR
;
A
#
# COMPACT_ATOMS: atom_id res chain seq x y z
N MET A 1 -20.22 -6.42 45.88
CA MET A 1 -20.59 -5.38 46.86
C MET A 1 -19.34 -4.84 47.52
N ARG A 2 -18.91 -3.63 47.13
CA ARG A 2 -18.14 -2.68 47.96
C ARG A 2 -18.31 -1.31 47.31
N ALA A 3 -18.80 -0.38 48.13
CA ALA A 3 -19.43 0.87 47.74
C ALA A 3 -18.44 2.01 47.52
N LEU A 4 -18.86 2.96 46.68
CA LEU A 4 -18.25 4.27 46.50
C LEU A 4 -18.37 5.11 47.79
N LEU A 5 -17.34 5.91 48.08
CA LEU A 5 -17.42 7.10 48.91
C LEU A 5 -16.68 8.22 48.18
N ALA A 6 -17.45 9.15 47.64
CA ALA A 6 -16.99 10.42 47.11
C ALA A 6 -16.92 11.43 48.26
N ALA A 7 -15.81 12.15 48.38
CA ALA A 7 -15.67 13.30 49.26
C ALA A 7 -15.26 14.51 48.43
N THR A 8 -16.20 15.45 48.30
CA THR A 8 -16.02 16.79 47.76
C THR A 8 -15.44 17.71 48.83
N VAL A 9 -14.36 18.42 48.53
CA VAL A 9 -13.93 19.60 49.30
C VAL A 9 -13.80 20.76 48.33
N GLY A 10 -14.68 21.75 48.49
CA GLY A 10 -14.56 23.05 47.86
C GLY A 10 -13.53 23.90 48.60
N SER A 11 -12.73 24.64 47.84
CA SER A 11 -11.97 25.77 48.38
C SER A 11 -12.02 26.91 47.36
N LEU A 12 -12.67 27.99 47.79
CA LEU A 12 -12.73 29.29 47.13
C LEU A 12 -11.42 30.03 47.45
N CYS A 13 -10.65 30.37 46.43
CA CYS A 13 -9.63 31.43 46.52
C CYS A 13 -9.72 32.29 45.26
N THR A 14 -10.40 33.42 45.39
CA THR A 14 -10.36 34.56 44.47
C THR A 14 -9.02 35.28 44.60
N ALA A 15 -8.23 35.29 43.54
CA ALA A 15 -7.15 36.25 43.33
C ALA A 15 -7.35 36.92 41.97
N ALA A 16 -7.72 38.20 42.02
CA ALA A 16 -7.78 39.07 40.86
C ALA A 16 -6.35 39.43 40.42
N LEU A 17 -5.99 39.12 39.17
CA LEU A 17 -4.78 39.61 38.52
C LEU A 17 -5.18 40.26 37.20
N ILE A 18 -4.95 41.57 37.16
CA ILE A 18 -5.23 42.48 36.06
C ILE A 18 -4.22 42.20 34.94
N VAL A 19 -4.72 41.86 33.75
CA VAL A 19 -3.93 41.72 32.53
C VAL A 19 -3.94 43.06 31.79
N PRO A 20 -2.78 43.67 31.44
CA PRO A 20 -2.77 44.80 30.51
C PRO A 20 -2.95 44.31 29.08
N LEU A 21 -3.92 44.89 28.37
CA LEU A 21 -4.10 44.77 26.93
C LEU A 21 -2.89 45.39 26.20
N ALA A 22 -2.05 44.56 25.58
CA ALA A 22 -1.05 45.01 24.61
C ALA A 22 -1.70 45.10 23.21
N GLN A 23 -1.58 46.26 22.58
CA GLN A 23 -2.01 46.51 21.20
C GLN A 23 -1.10 45.77 20.19
N PRO A 24 -1.60 45.42 18.98
CA PRO A 24 -0.76 44.86 17.94
C PRO A 24 0.11 45.95 17.30
N ALA A 25 1.43 45.80 17.37
CA ALA A 25 2.36 46.66 16.66
C ALA A 25 2.34 46.33 15.15
N ALA A 26 2.12 47.37 14.35
CA ALA A 26 2.16 47.34 12.90
C ALA A 26 3.56 46.98 12.38
N ALA A 27 3.60 46.17 11.33
CA ALA A 27 4.82 45.85 10.59
C ALA A 27 5.39 47.11 9.92
N GLN A 28 6.65 47.44 10.20
CA GLN A 28 7.45 48.37 9.40
C GLN A 28 8.25 47.62 8.33
N PRO A 29 8.38 48.19 7.11
CA PRO A 29 9.09 47.57 5.99
C PRO A 29 10.62 47.70 6.12
N ALA A 30 11.34 46.66 5.68
CA ALA A 30 12.80 46.63 5.57
C ALA A 30 13.30 47.53 4.40
N PRO A 31 14.55 48.04 4.46
CA PRO A 31 15.03 49.08 3.55
C PRO A 31 15.41 48.56 2.15
N ALA A 32 15.19 49.41 1.16
CA ALA A 32 15.49 49.21 -0.26
C ALA A 32 17.00 49.12 -0.50
N THR A 33 17.41 48.13 -1.30
CA THR A 33 18.74 48.05 -1.90
C THR A 33 18.71 48.68 -3.28
N GLU A 34 19.64 49.61 -3.53
CA GLU A 34 19.75 50.42 -4.74
C GLU A 34 20.01 49.59 -6.01
N LEU A 35 19.31 49.95 -7.10
CA LEU A 35 19.70 49.62 -8.48
C LEU A 35 20.87 50.51 -8.90
N PRO A 36 21.87 50.01 -9.65
CA PRO A 36 22.67 50.85 -10.52
C PRO A 36 21.94 51.11 -11.85
N THR A 37 22.05 52.36 -12.29
CA THR A 37 21.47 52.98 -13.47
C THR A 37 22.10 52.50 -14.79
N ARG A 38 21.24 52.51 -15.80
CA ARG A 38 21.51 52.31 -17.23
C ARG A 38 22.34 53.46 -17.80
N THR A 39 23.37 53.14 -18.58
CA THR A 39 23.92 54.01 -19.62
C THR A 39 23.85 53.27 -20.95
N ASP A 40 23.19 53.89 -21.92
CA ASP A 40 23.05 53.43 -23.29
C ASP A 40 24.39 53.59 -24.05
N THR A 41 24.71 52.64 -24.92
CA THR A 41 25.44 52.92 -26.16
C THR A 41 25.06 51.90 -27.23
N THR A 42 24.49 52.41 -28.30
CA THR A 42 24.17 51.72 -29.55
C THR A 42 25.44 51.46 -30.37
N SER A 43 25.59 50.27 -30.96
CA SER A 43 25.95 50.13 -32.38
C SER A 43 25.82 48.68 -32.84
N ALA A 44 25.20 48.49 -34.01
CA ALA A 44 25.05 47.24 -34.71
C ALA A 44 26.22 47.03 -35.68
N VAL A 45 26.74 45.80 -35.82
CA VAL A 45 27.24 45.28 -37.10
C VAL A 45 27.10 43.76 -37.14
N ALA A 46 26.64 43.26 -38.28
CA ALA A 46 26.36 41.87 -38.59
C ALA A 46 27.59 41.07 -39.07
N ALA A 47 27.33 39.77 -39.26
CA ALA A 47 28.02 38.80 -40.14
C ALA A 47 29.07 37.87 -39.52
N GLY A 48 28.87 36.56 -39.73
CA GLY A 48 29.86 35.53 -39.46
C GLY A 48 29.29 34.12 -39.30
N LEU A 49 28.78 33.54 -40.39
CA LEU A 49 28.39 32.14 -40.49
C LEU A 49 29.52 31.17 -40.10
N ALA A 50 29.19 30.13 -39.35
CA ALA A 50 29.78 28.80 -39.51
C ALA A 50 28.80 27.73 -39.01
N ALA A 51 28.03 27.19 -39.94
CA ALA A 51 27.28 25.97 -39.74
C ALA A 51 28.25 24.80 -39.58
N SER A 52 28.06 24.01 -38.53
CA SER A 52 28.53 22.62 -38.50
C SER A 52 27.36 21.75 -38.06
N ASN A 53 26.76 21.11 -39.05
CA ASN A 53 25.78 20.06 -38.92
C ASN A 53 26.34 18.95 -38.02
N THR A 54 25.86 18.88 -36.79
CA THR A 54 25.80 17.60 -36.09
C THR A 54 24.40 17.52 -35.51
N ALA A 55 23.56 16.75 -36.18
CA ALA A 55 22.28 16.32 -35.66
C ALA A 55 22.55 15.61 -34.32
N THR A 56 22.30 16.31 -33.22
CA THR A 56 22.19 15.69 -31.90
C THR A 56 20.96 14.80 -31.97
N ARG A 57 21.18 13.54 -32.35
CA ARG A 57 20.22 12.46 -32.17
C ARG A 57 19.89 12.47 -30.69
N ALA A 58 18.73 13.01 -30.35
CA ALA A 58 18.13 12.87 -29.04
C ALA A 58 18.23 11.38 -28.69
N ARG A 59 19.03 11.05 -27.68
CA ARG A 59 19.02 9.72 -27.11
C ARG A 59 17.60 9.53 -26.58
N THR A 60 16.81 8.77 -27.32
CA THR A 60 15.69 8.01 -26.80
C THR A 60 16.22 7.29 -25.56
N ALA A 61 15.90 7.82 -24.38
CA ALA A 61 16.13 7.15 -23.11
C ALA A 61 15.03 6.09 -22.97
N ASP A 62 15.14 5.02 -23.75
CA ASP A 62 14.37 3.81 -23.57
C ASP A 62 15.15 2.65 -24.19
N THR A 63 15.93 1.96 -23.35
CA THR A 63 16.45 0.61 -23.63
C THR A 63 16.66 -0.12 -22.31
N GLY A 64 15.68 -0.97 -21.96
CA GLY A 64 15.81 -2.18 -21.13
C GLY A 64 16.75 -2.14 -19.92
N ARG A 65 16.22 -1.80 -18.74
CA ARG A 65 16.89 -2.15 -17.48
C ARG A 65 16.82 -3.68 -17.35
N ALA A 66 17.97 -4.35 -17.42
CA ALA A 66 18.04 -5.80 -17.22
C ALA A 66 17.34 -6.19 -15.91
N GLU A 67 16.64 -7.34 -15.92
CA GLU A 67 16.01 -7.87 -14.72
C GLU A 67 17.06 -8.07 -13.62
N ARG A 68 16.77 -7.54 -12.43
CA ARG A 68 17.63 -7.62 -11.25
C ARG A 68 16.85 -8.33 -10.15
N PRO A 69 17.41 -9.39 -9.54
CA PRO A 69 16.74 -10.08 -8.45
C PRO A 69 16.60 -9.15 -7.25
N ALA A 70 15.45 -9.24 -6.58
CA ALA A 70 15.18 -8.56 -5.33
C ALA A 70 16.09 -9.08 -4.20
N ARG A 71 16.48 -8.19 -3.27
CA ARG A 71 17.42 -8.51 -2.18
C ARG A 71 16.98 -7.90 -0.86
N THR A 72 17.13 -8.67 0.23
CA THR A 72 16.97 -8.20 1.60
C THR A 72 18.31 -8.28 2.28
N ARG A 73 18.74 -7.21 2.93
CA ARG A 73 19.95 -7.19 3.75
C ARG A 73 19.63 -6.69 5.15
N THR A 74 20.23 -7.32 6.15
CA THR A 74 20.09 -6.91 7.55
C THR A 74 21.38 -6.30 8.05
N LEU A 75 21.28 -5.21 8.81
CA LEU A 75 22.39 -4.62 9.54
C LEU A 75 22.05 -4.67 11.04
N PRO A 76 22.83 -5.41 11.84
CA PRO A 76 22.64 -5.40 13.30
C PRO A 76 22.73 -3.98 13.85
N LEU A 77 21.82 -3.64 14.74
CA LEU A 77 21.88 -2.41 15.53
C LEU A 77 22.43 -2.71 16.94
N SER A 78 23.22 -3.77 17.09
CA SER A 78 23.80 -4.20 18.37
C SER A 78 24.75 -3.20 19.01
N SER A 79 25.31 -2.25 18.23
CA SER A 79 26.01 -1.09 18.80
C SER A 79 25.09 -0.17 19.62
N LEU A 80 23.77 -0.36 19.55
CA LEU A 80 22.78 0.39 20.31
C LEU A 80 22.35 -0.31 21.61
N SER A 81 22.59 -1.62 21.75
CA SER A 81 22.10 -2.45 22.86
C SER A 81 23.18 -2.76 23.91
N GLY A 82 23.11 -2.17 25.10
CA GLY A 82 23.87 -2.60 26.29
C GLY A 82 24.91 -1.62 26.85
N LYS A 83 25.59 -2.02 27.94
CA LYS A 83 26.46 -1.21 28.85
C LYS A 83 27.64 -0.47 28.17
N ASP A 84 27.86 -0.67 26.89
CA ASP A 84 28.87 0.00 26.06
C ASP A 84 28.36 1.31 25.42
N ARG A 85 27.48 2.04 26.11
CA ARG A 85 27.15 3.44 25.76
C ARG A 85 28.37 4.38 25.78
N ALA A 86 29.49 3.94 26.35
CA ALA A 86 30.73 4.69 26.50
C ALA A 86 31.60 4.79 25.23
N GLY A 87 31.28 4.04 24.16
CA GLY A 87 32.03 4.05 22.89
C GLY A 87 31.27 4.64 21.69
N LEU A 88 30.03 5.07 21.89
CA LEU A 88 29.23 5.69 20.85
C LEU A 88 29.64 7.16 20.71
N THR A 89 30.02 7.59 19.51
CA THR A 89 29.96 9.01 19.16
C THR A 89 28.49 9.43 19.26
N GLU A 90 28.12 9.98 20.42
CA GLU A 90 26.78 10.46 20.81
C GLU A 90 25.63 9.43 20.71
N GLY A 91 25.32 8.76 21.83
CA GLY A 91 23.91 8.55 22.23
C GLY A 91 23.03 7.58 21.45
N GLY A 92 23.55 6.54 20.78
CA GLY A 92 22.71 5.51 20.16
C GLY A 92 22.50 5.70 18.66
N ARG A 93 23.60 5.85 17.92
CA ARG A 93 23.61 6.02 16.45
C ARG A 93 24.51 4.97 15.78
N LEU A 94 24.04 4.39 14.67
CA LEU A 94 24.81 3.44 13.85
C LEU A 94 25.95 4.14 13.06
N GLY A 95 25.80 5.45 12.84
CA GLY A 95 26.66 6.29 12.01
C GLY A 95 26.31 6.17 10.53
N ALA A 96 26.72 7.15 9.72
CA ALA A 96 26.53 7.10 8.28
C ALA A 96 27.36 5.96 7.66
N ARG A 97 26.73 5.06 6.92
CA ARG A 97 27.37 3.90 6.30
C ARG A 97 26.96 3.75 4.85
N GLY A 98 27.96 3.58 3.97
CA GLY A 98 27.75 3.20 2.57
C GLY A 98 27.29 1.74 2.47
N VAL A 99 26.37 1.48 1.55
CA VAL A 99 25.70 0.19 1.41
C VAL A 99 25.40 -0.13 -0.05
N THR A 100 25.18 -1.40 -0.35
CA THR A 100 24.54 -1.79 -1.63
C THR A 100 23.16 -1.15 -1.73
N SER A 101 22.75 -0.81 -2.96
CA SER A 101 21.49 -0.11 -3.24
C SER A 101 20.27 -0.76 -2.59
N PHE A 102 19.38 0.07 -2.07
CA PHE A 102 18.08 -0.30 -1.51
C PHE A 102 17.07 0.80 -1.83
N SER A 103 15.77 0.51 -1.71
CA SER A 103 14.70 1.50 -1.93
C SER A 103 13.70 1.61 -0.79
N MET A 104 13.73 0.66 0.14
CA MET A 104 12.92 0.68 1.36
C MET A 104 13.75 0.19 2.53
N LEU A 105 13.44 0.68 3.73
CA LEU A 105 14.02 0.22 4.97
C LEU A 105 12.97 0.08 6.07
N GLY A 106 13.31 -0.66 7.13
CA GLY A 106 12.53 -0.72 8.37
C GLY A 106 13.39 -1.31 9.49
N VAL A 107 12.98 -1.14 10.74
CA VAL A 107 13.66 -1.75 11.89
C VAL A 107 12.86 -2.93 12.40
N VAL A 108 13.57 -4.02 12.71
CA VAL A 108 12.99 -5.31 13.11
C VAL A 108 13.70 -5.80 14.37
N TRP A 109 12.97 -6.49 15.25
CA TRP A 109 13.49 -7.17 16.44
C TRP A 109 12.84 -8.53 16.62
N ASP A 110 13.33 -9.34 17.56
CA ASP A 110 12.98 -10.76 17.59
C ASP A 110 11.62 -11.03 18.24
N ASP A 111 11.28 -10.35 19.34
CA ASP A 111 10.01 -10.52 20.05
C ASP A 111 8.94 -9.54 19.54
N ALA A 112 7.91 -10.06 18.86
CA ALA A 112 6.82 -9.24 18.35
C ALA A 112 5.92 -8.61 19.43
N GLU A 113 5.94 -9.12 20.67
CA GLU A 113 5.17 -8.56 21.79
C GLU A 113 5.92 -7.43 22.50
N GLN A 114 7.23 -7.33 22.32
CA GLN A 114 8.03 -6.27 22.92
C GLN A 114 7.86 -4.95 22.15
N GLU A 115 7.35 -3.92 22.82
CA GLU A 115 7.31 -2.57 22.25
C GLU A 115 8.70 -1.92 22.28
N LEU A 116 9.03 -1.21 21.21
CA LEU A 116 10.19 -0.33 21.19
C LEU A 116 9.75 1.02 21.79
N ALA A 117 10.27 1.39 22.96
CA ALA A 117 9.88 2.62 23.65
C ALA A 117 10.52 3.90 23.06
N ASP A 118 11.64 3.77 22.37
CA ASP A 118 12.37 4.87 21.74
C ASP A 118 11.99 5.03 20.27
N HIS A 119 11.94 6.27 19.80
CA HIS A 119 11.71 6.54 18.38
C HIS A 119 12.97 6.23 17.57
N VAL A 120 12.81 5.62 16.41
CA VAL A 120 13.92 5.45 15.47
C VAL A 120 13.85 6.53 14.41
N GLU A 121 14.93 7.27 14.24
CA GLU A 121 15.08 8.17 13.12
C GLU A 121 16.13 7.64 12.14
N VAL A 122 15.82 7.84 10.85
CA VAL A 122 16.69 7.46 9.75
C VAL A 122 16.93 8.63 8.82
N ARG A 123 18.07 8.62 8.15
CA ARG A 123 18.28 9.40 6.93
C ARG A 123 19.04 8.55 5.92
N THR A 124 18.82 8.82 4.65
CA THR A 124 19.40 8.05 3.55
C THR A 124 20.10 8.96 2.57
N ARG A 125 21.06 8.40 1.82
CA ARG A 125 21.71 9.09 0.72
C ARG A 125 21.16 8.56 -0.60
N SER A 126 20.67 9.48 -1.43
CA SER A 126 20.22 9.16 -2.78
C SER A 126 21.38 8.66 -3.62
N GLY A 127 21.24 7.47 -4.20
CA GLY A 127 22.26 6.92 -5.11
C GLY A 127 22.41 7.72 -6.40
N ALA A 128 21.37 8.47 -6.80
CA ALA A 128 21.39 9.30 -8.01
C ALA A 128 22.07 10.66 -7.81
N THR A 129 21.89 11.28 -6.64
CA THR A 129 22.36 12.66 -6.40
C THR A 129 23.49 12.76 -5.39
N GLY A 130 23.78 11.69 -4.64
CA GLY A 130 24.73 11.71 -3.53
C GLY A 130 24.30 12.56 -2.33
N ARG A 131 23.08 13.11 -2.34
CA ARG A 131 22.56 13.98 -1.28
C ARG A 131 21.89 13.17 -0.18
N TRP A 132 22.11 13.58 1.07
CA TRP A 132 21.42 13.06 2.23
C TRP A 132 20.04 13.71 2.40
N THR A 133 19.06 12.92 2.82
CA THR A 133 17.79 13.44 3.33
C THR A 133 17.98 14.13 4.69
N GLY A 134 16.96 14.88 5.11
CA GLY A 134 16.77 15.15 6.54
C GLY A 134 16.47 13.86 7.31
N TRP A 135 16.47 13.94 8.65
CA TRP A 135 16.02 12.84 9.50
C TRP A 135 14.52 12.63 9.34
N SER A 136 14.10 11.37 9.33
CA SER A 136 12.71 10.93 9.26
C SER A 136 12.48 9.88 10.33
N GLU A 137 11.44 10.07 11.12
CA GLU A 137 11.02 9.09 12.11
C GLU A 137 10.37 7.88 11.44
N LEU A 138 10.67 6.69 11.95
CA LEU A 138 9.97 5.45 11.63
C LEU A 138 8.89 5.22 12.69
N SER A 139 7.62 5.27 12.28
CA SER A 139 6.51 4.97 13.17
C SER A 139 6.57 3.51 13.65
N HIS A 140 6.28 3.29 14.93
CA HIS A 140 6.17 1.95 15.52
C HIS A 140 5.09 1.12 14.81
N HIS A 141 5.36 -0.17 14.54
CA HIS A 141 4.44 -1.04 13.81
C HIS A 141 4.36 -2.43 14.46
N ALA A 142 3.46 -2.53 15.43
CA ALA A 142 2.92 -3.78 15.95
C ALA A 142 1.41 -3.92 15.65
N THR A 143 0.85 -3.05 14.79
CA THR A 143 -0.61 -2.93 14.65
C THR A 143 -1.18 -3.74 13.50
N ASP A 144 -0.43 -3.89 12.40
CA ASP A 144 -0.76 -4.88 11.36
C ASP A 144 0.10 -6.12 11.66
N ALA A 145 -0.53 -7.26 11.97
CA ALA A 145 0.16 -8.51 12.22
C ALA A 145 -0.80 -9.70 12.07
N PRO A 146 -0.28 -10.92 11.81
CA PRO A 146 -1.04 -12.13 12.03
C PRO A 146 -1.60 -12.21 13.46
N ASP A 147 -2.81 -12.75 13.61
CA ASP A 147 -3.35 -12.97 14.96
C ASP A 147 -2.48 -14.05 15.66
N PRO A 148 -1.97 -13.86 16.89
CA PRO A 148 -1.02 -14.77 17.54
C PRO A 148 -1.58 -16.18 17.74
N THR A 149 -2.90 -16.28 17.91
CA THR A 149 -3.60 -17.56 18.09
C THR A 149 -4.00 -18.21 16.75
N SER A 150 -3.79 -17.53 15.62
CA SER A 150 -4.00 -18.10 14.29
C SER A 150 -2.83 -19.01 13.90
N ALA A 151 -3.02 -19.81 12.86
CA ALA A 151 -1.93 -20.60 12.28
C ALA A 151 -0.73 -19.72 11.86
N GLU A 152 -0.98 -18.44 11.57
CA GLU A 152 0.01 -17.49 11.05
C GLU A 152 0.78 -16.73 12.13
N GLY A 153 0.41 -16.90 13.40
CA GLY A 153 0.99 -16.16 14.53
C GLY A 153 2.40 -16.59 14.96
N GLY A 154 2.89 -17.74 14.50
CA GLY A 154 4.19 -18.28 14.91
C GLY A 154 5.37 -17.68 14.11
N GLY A 155 6.46 -17.34 14.81
CA GLY A 155 7.72 -16.90 14.19
C GLY A 155 7.70 -15.48 13.61
N VAL A 156 6.68 -14.69 13.97
CA VAL A 156 6.57 -13.27 13.63
C VAL A 156 7.54 -12.43 14.44
N ARG A 157 7.86 -11.24 13.93
CA ARG A 157 8.82 -10.30 14.52
C ARG A 157 8.19 -8.93 14.72
N GLY A 158 8.65 -8.23 15.75
CA GLY A 158 8.25 -6.84 15.97
C GLY A 158 8.98 -5.90 15.02
N SER A 159 8.35 -4.78 14.67
CA SER A 159 8.91 -3.88 13.66
C SER A 159 8.46 -2.43 13.73
N THR A 160 9.15 -1.57 13.00
CA THR A 160 8.62 -0.28 12.57
C THR A 160 7.88 -0.43 11.24
N ALA A 161 7.06 0.56 10.90
CA ALA A 161 6.51 0.65 9.55
C ALA A 161 7.69 0.80 8.57
N PRO A 162 7.62 0.17 7.39
CA PRO A 162 8.64 0.38 6.39
C PRO A 162 8.60 1.84 5.89
N LEU A 163 9.74 2.33 5.41
CA LEU A 163 9.85 3.63 4.77
C LEU A 163 10.42 3.46 3.36
N TRP A 164 9.62 3.83 2.37
CA TRP A 164 10.11 4.04 1.00
C TRP A 164 11.00 5.28 0.94
N VAL A 165 12.24 5.08 0.48
CA VAL A 165 13.27 6.13 0.36
C VAL A 165 13.73 6.36 -1.08
N GLY A 166 13.25 5.54 -2.02
CA GLY A 166 13.78 5.48 -3.38
C GLY A 166 15.22 4.97 -3.42
N GLU A 167 15.79 4.83 -4.63
CA GLU A 167 17.14 4.26 -4.83
C GLU A 167 18.19 5.01 -4.00
N SER A 168 18.68 4.34 -2.96
CA SER A 168 19.58 4.86 -1.92
C SER A 168 20.78 3.94 -1.73
N ASP A 169 21.93 4.52 -1.42
CA ASP A 169 23.23 3.81 -1.33
C ASP A 169 23.97 4.06 0.00
N ALA A 170 23.38 4.83 0.92
CA ALA A 170 23.86 4.99 2.27
C ALA A 170 22.70 5.20 3.25
N VAL A 171 22.94 4.83 4.51
CA VAL A 171 21.96 5.00 5.60
C VAL A 171 22.67 5.45 6.87
N ASP A 172 21.93 6.18 7.70
CA ASP A 172 22.32 6.60 9.03
C ASP A 172 21.08 6.47 9.92
N VAL A 173 21.25 5.87 11.10
CA VAL A 173 20.17 5.51 12.00
C VAL A 173 20.52 5.98 13.40
N ARG A 174 19.59 6.62 14.08
CA ARG A 174 19.74 7.00 15.49
C ARG A 174 18.47 6.68 16.27
N LEU A 175 18.64 6.40 17.56
CA LEU A 175 17.55 6.38 18.52
C LEU A 175 17.35 7.81 19.02
N ALA A 176 16.13 8.32 18.90
CA ALA A 176 15.71 9.53 19.56
C ALA A 176 15.01 9.12 20.85
N SER A 177 15.65 9.38 21.99
CA SER A 177 15.09 9.00 23.28
C SER A 177 13.73 9.66 23.51
N GLY A 178 12.71 8.82 23.64
CA GLY A 178 11.40 9.24 24.14
C GLY A 178 11.51 9.49 25.64
N SER A 179 11.27 10.72 26.07
CA SER A 179 11.07 11.11 27.48
C SER A 179 12.12 10.70 28.54
N GLY A 180 13.37 10.41 28.17
CA GLY A 180 14.40 10.01 29.14
C GLY A 180 14.18 8.63 29.78
N SER A 181 13.45 7.74 29.09
CA SER A 181 13.28 6.36 29.57
C SER A 181 14.60 5.58 29.45
N ASN A 182 15.01 4.89 30.50
CA ASN A 182 16.09 3.88 30.47
C ASN A 182 15.55 2.52 29.99
N ALA A 183 14.53 2.52 29.13
CA ALA A 183 13.90 1.30 28.66
C ALA A 183 14.92 0.42 27.91
N GLU A 184 14.89 -0.87 28.19
CA GLU A 184 15.77 -1.83 27.52
C GLU A 184 15.36 -1.97 26.05
N LEU A 185 16.34 -1.90 25.15
CA LEU A 185 16.07 -2.09 23.73
C LEU A 185 15.71 -3.56 23.43
N PRO A 186 14.82 -3.81 22.46
CA PRO A 186 14.49 -5.16 22.07
C PRO A 186 15.68 -5.99 21.60
N ALA A 187 15.65 -7.28 21.93
CA ALA A 187 16.65 -8.23 21.47
C ALA A 187 16.62 -8.38 19.93
N GLY A 188 17.79 -8.55 19.33
CA GLY A 188 17.92 -8.78 17.89
C GLY A 188 17.61 -7.56 17.01
N LEU A 189 17.59 -6.35 17.59
CA LEU A 189 17.33 -5.10 16.88
C LEU A 189 18.25 -4.94 15.66
N ARG A 190 17.65 -4.75 14.49
CA ARG A 190 18.36 -4.68 13.21
C ARG A 190 17.61 -3.86 12.18
N LEU A 191 18.36 -3.23 11.30
CA LEU A 191 17.83 -2.55 10.12
C LEU A 191 17.65 -3.55 8.99
N ALA A 192 16.46 -3.64 8.42
CA ALA A 192 16.18 -4.34 7.17
C ALA A 192 16.25 -3.34 6.02
N LEU A 193 17.04 -3.66 4.99
CA LEU A 193 17.22 -2.88 3.77
C LEU A 193 16.74 -3.70 2.58
N ILE A 194 15.81 -3.14 1.82
CA ILE A 194 15.05 -3.83 0.80
C ILE A 194 15.32 -3.23 -0.58
N ASP A 195 15.86 -4.04 -1.48
CA ASP A 195 15.91 -3.77 -2.93
C ASP A 195 14.79 -4.59 -3.58
N PRO A 196 13.73 -3.94 -4.12
CA PRO A 196 12.61 -4.64 -4.75
C PRO A 196 12.99 -5.34 -6.07
N GLY A 197 14.23 -5.17 -6.53
CA GLY A 197 14.65 -5.64 -7.84
C GLY A 197 13.92 -4.93 -8.98
N THR A 198 14.23 -5.37 -10.19
CA THR A 198 13.58 -4.92 -11.43
C THR A 198 12.97 -6.13 -12.10
N THR A 199 11.68 -6.08 -12.34
CA THR A 199 11.01 -6.96 -13.31
C THR A 199 11.04 -6.26 -14.66
N ALA A 200 10.96 -7.01 -15.77
CA ALA A 200 10.61 -6.41 -17.05
C ALA A 200 9.32 -5.59 -16.86
N GLU A 201 9.41 -4.28 -17.05
CA GLU A 201 8.36 -3.34 -16.66
C GLU A 201 7.20 -3.42 -17.66
N PRO A 202 5.93 -3.56 -17.22
CA PRO A 202 4.80 -3.41 -18.13
C PRO A 202 4.69 -1.94 -18.57
N ALA A 203 4.57 -1.71 -19.88
CA ALA A 203 4.30 -0.38 -20.41
C ALA A 203 3.01 0.18 -19.81
N ALA A 204 3.09 1.35 -19.16
CA ALA A 204 1.91 2.05 -18.67
C ALA A 204 0.98 2.39 -19.85
N PRO A 205 -0.35 2.19 -19.75
CA PRO A 205 -1.26 2.61 -20.79
C PRO A 205 -1.32 4.15 -20.84
N VAL A 206 -0.86 4.71 -21.96
CA VAL A 206 -1.22 6.08 -22.36
C VAL A 206 -2.70 6.08 -22.72
N SER A 207 -3.51 6.76 -21.90
CA SER A 207 -4.90 7.09 -22.26
C SER A 207 -4.89 7.98 -23.50
N ARG A 208 -5.10 7.40 -24.69
CA ARG A 208 -5.53 8.20 -25.84
C ARG A 208 -6.99 8.55 -25.61
N GLY A 209 -7.30 9.84 -25.58
CA GLY A 209 -8.68 10.30 -25.57
C GLY A 209 -9.39 9.82 -26.82
N ASP A 210 -10.51 9.13 -26.63
CA ASP A 210 -11.38 8.70 -27.72
C ASP A 210 -12.05 9.93 -28.34
N HIS A 211 -11.49 10.41 -29.46
CA HIS A 211 -12.25 11.18 -30.43
C HIS A 211 -12.91 10.22 -31.40
N ALA A 212 -14.21 10.01 -31.18
CA ALA A 212 -15.11 9.39 -32.12
C ALA A 212 -15.03 10.10 -33.49
N THR A 213 -14.79 9.34 -34.54
CA THR A 213 -15.29 9.68 -35.88
C THR A 213 -15.84 8.44 -36.54
N ASP A 214 -17.07 8.61 -37.03
CA ASP A 214 -17.83 7.69 -37.85
C ASP A 214 -17.03 7.05 -38.97
N ARG A 215 -17.30 5.75 -39.20
CA ARG A 215 -17.55 5.22 -40.54
C ARG A 215 -18.24 3.86 -40.48
N ALA A 216 -19.44 3.84 -41.06
CA ALA A 216 -20.31 2.71 -41.25
C ALA A 216 -19.94 1.86 -42.48
N ASN A 217 -20.40 0.60 -42.43
CA ASN A 217 -20.79 -0.32 -43.51
C ASN A 217 -19.76 -0.95 -44.46
N ALA A 218 -19.62 -2.28 -44.33
CA ALA A 218 -19.86 -3.30 -45.38
C ALA A 218 -19.80 -4.70 -44.71
N ALA A 219 -20.93 -5.39 -44.46
CA ALA A 219 -21.69 -6.26 -45.37
C ALA A 219 -21.16 -7.71 -45.48
N ASN A 220 -22.02 -8.64 -45.00
CA ASN A 220 -22.31 -10.00 -45.46
C ASN A 220 -21.23 -11.09 -45.60
N GLY A 221 -21.50 -12.23 -44.95
CA GLY A 221 -20.87 -13.52 -45.26
C GLY A 221 -21.44 -14.66 -44.40
N SER A 222 -22.48 -15.31 -44.93
CA SER A 222 -23.32 -16.34 -44.31
C SER A 222 -22.60 -17.61 -43.84
N ALA A 223 -23.14 -18.21 -42.77
CA ALA A 223 -22.95 -19.60 -42.37
C ALA A 223 -23.54 -20.59 -43.39
N PRO A 224 -23.18 -21.88 -43.27
CA PRO A 224 -24.24 -22.88 -43.16
C PRO A 224 -24.03 -23.89 -42.03
N SER A 225 -25.15 -24.26 -41.44
CA SER A 225 -25.39 -25.30 -40.44
C SER A 225 -25.55 -26.69 -41.09
N GLY A 226 -25.15 -27.74 -40.37
CA GLY A 226 -25.48 -29.14 -40.67
C GLY A 226 -25.11 -30.09 -39.51
N PRO A 227 -25.93 -31.09 -39.14
CA PRO A 227 -25.95 -31.69 -37.80
C PRO A 227 -25.23 -33.04 -37.69
N GLY A 228 -24.86 -33.46 -36.47
CA GLY A 228 -24.40 -34.83 -36.20
C GLY A 228 -24.20 -35.13 -34.71
N LYS A 229 -25.10 -35.94 -34.13
CA LYS A 229 -24.95 -36.59 -32.82
C LYS A 229 -23.89 -37.70 -32.89
N GLY A 230 -23.14 -37.93 -31.81
CA GLY A 230 -22.35 -39.15 -31.67
C GLY A 230 -21.33 -39.11 -30.54
N SER A 231 -21.63 -39.83 -29.47
CA SER A 231 -20.75 -40.14 -28.33
C SER A 231 -19.47 -40.86 -28.77
N ALA A 232 -18.30 -40.45 -28.25
CA ALA A 232 -17.22 -41.34 -27.78
C ALA A 232 -15.93 -40.54 -27.55
N VAL A 233 -15.32 -40.76 -26.39
CA VAL A 233 -13.94 -40.38 -26.07
C VAL A 233 -12.99 -41.21 -26.94
N PRO A 234 -11.92 -40.60 -27.49
CA PRO A 234 -10.66 -41.32 -27.57
C PRO A 234 -9.51 -40.52 -26.95
N ARG A 235 -8.79 -41.19 -26.05
CA ARG A 235 -7.41 -40.87 -25.70
C ARG A 235 -6.56 -41.01 -26.97
N ALA A 236 -5.93 -39.93 -27.41
CA ALA A 236 -4.80 -39.96 -28.31
C ALA A 236 -3.73 -38.99 -27.81
N ALA A 237 -2.57 -39.54 -27.47
CA ALA A 237 -1.34 -38.79 -27.28
C ALA A 237 -0.84 -38.33 -28.65
N VAL A 238 -0.51 -37.04 -28.79
CA VAL A 238 0.40 -36.55 -29.84
C VAL A 238 1.19 -35.36 -29.28
N ASP A 239 2.50 -35.49 -29.38
CA ASP A 239 3.51 -34.46 -29.18
C ASP A 239 3.19 -33.18 -29.96
N GLY A 240 3.23 -32.05 -29.25
CA GLY A 240 2.97 -30.73 -29.82
C GLY A 240 3.16 -29.63 -28.77
N LYS A 241 4.42 -29.26 -28.53
CA LYS A 241 4.93 -28.01 -27.92
C LYS A 241 3.91 -27.16 -27.13
N PRO A 242 3.90 -27.16 -25.78
CA PRO A 242 3.18 -26.16 -25.02
C PRO A 242 4.03 -24.87 -25.03
N GLY A 243 3.67 -23.95 -25.91
CA GLY A 243 4.16 -22.58 -25.91
C GLY A 243 3.03 -21.61 -25.54
N GLY A 244 2.27 -21.92 -24.48
CA GLY A 244 1.34 -20.96 -23.87
C GLY A 244 2.08 -20.07 -22.86
N PRO A 245 1.51 -18.92 -22.45
CA PRO A 245 2.13 -18.03 -21.46
C PRO A 245 2.40 -18.69 -20.09
N ALA A 246 1.80 -19.86 -19.82
CA ALA A 246 2.02 -20.65 -18.60
C ALA A 246 3.32 -21.48 -18.58
N SER A 247 4.00 -21.66 -19.73
CA SER A 247 5.09 -22.64 -19.91
C SER A 247 6.39 -22.29 -19.18
N GLY A 248 6.45 -21.12 -18.52
CA GLY A 248 7.60 -20.65 -17.72
C GLY A 248 7.26 -20.27 -16.28
N LEU A 249 6.01 -20.46 -15.83
CA LEU A 249 5.59 -20.08 -14.49
C LEU A 249 5.90 -21.20 -13.48
N GLY A 250 6.55 -20.84 -12.37
CA GLY A 250 6.71 -21.76 -11.24
C GLY A 250 5.35 -22.16 -10.64
N GLY A 251 5.27 -23.32 -9.99
CA GLY A 251 3.99 -23.88 -9.49
C GLY A 251 3.19 -22.93 -8.60
N GLN A 252 3.86 -22.10 -7.79
CA GLN A 252 3.20 -21.08 -6.97
C GLN A 252 2.60 -19.92 -7.76
N ALA A 253 3.22 -19.54 -8.88
CA ALA A 253 2.69 -18.52 -9.77
C ALA A 253 1.45 -19.03 -10.52
N VAL A 254 1.48 -20.28 -10.97
CA VAL A 254 0.29 -20.93 -11.54
C VAL A 254 -0.84 -20.99 -10.51
N ALA A 255 -0.56 -21.43 -9.28
CA ALA A 255 -1.57 -21.50 -8.23
C ALA A 255 -2.19 -20.12 -7.90
N SER A 256 -1.35 -19.08 -7.76
CA SER A 256 -1.83 -17.71 -7.46
C SER A 256 -2.62 -17.09 -8.62
N SER A 257 -2.32 -17.46 -9.87
CA SER A 257 -3.10 -16.99 -11.01
C SER A 257 -4.40 -17.78 -11.20
N ALA A 258 -4.38 -19.10 -10.99
CA ALA A 258 -5.52 -19.99 -11.21
C ALA A 258 -6.72 -19.67 -10.32
N VAL A 259 -6.49 -19.14 -9.12
CA VAL A 259 -7.58 -18.68 -8.23
C VAL A 259 -8.39 -17.51 -8.78
N ASN A 260 -7.88 -16.82 -9.80
CA ASN A 260 -8.56 -15.73 -10.52
C ASN A 260 -9.06 -16.14 -11.92
N SER A 261 -9.04 -17.44 -12.26
CA SER A 261 -9.37 -17.96 -13.61
C SER A 261 -10.77 -17.61 -14.14
N GLN A 262 -11.73 -17.29 -13.26
CA GLN A 262 -13.06 -16.81 -13.66
C GLN A 262 -13.06 -15.35 -14.12
N LEU A 263 -11.99 -14.61 -13.86
CA LEU A 263 -11.90 -13.16 -14.06
C LEU A 263 -10.80 -12.75 -15.06
N ALA A 264 -9.74 -13.55 -15.18
CA ALA A 264 -8.62 -13.31 -16.10
C ALA A 264 -7.91 -14.63 -16.46
N GLU A 265 -7.19 -14.61 -17.58
CA GLU A 265 -6.39 -15.75 -18.04
C GLU A 265 -5.21 -16.06 -17.09
N LEU A 266 -4.68 -17.28 -17.17
CA LEU A 266 -3.49 -17.66 -16.41
C LEU A 266 -2.29 -16.80 -16.80
N GLY A 267 -1.62 -16.22 -15.79
CA GLY A 267 -0.50 -15.30 -15.96
C GLY A 267 -0.90 -13.86 -16.31
N ALA A 268 -2.19 -13.54 -16.42
CA ALA A 268 -2.62 -12.18 -16.77
C ALA A 268 -2.13 -11.16 -15.74
N GLU A 269 -1.51 -10.07 -16.22
CA GLU A 269 -1.00 -8.98 -15.39
C GLU A 269 -2.11 -8.07 -14.85
N ARG A 270 -3.29 -8.11 -15.47
CA ARG A 270 -4.42 -7.27 -15.10
C ARG A 270 -5.73 -8.03 -15.26
N ILE A 271 -6.61 -7.85 -14.30
CA ILE A 271 -8.02 -8.20 -14.41
C ILE A 271 -8.74 -6.96 -14.96
N PRO A 272 -9.36 -7.00 -16.16
CA PRO A 272 -9.96 -5.83 -16.79
C PRO A 272 -11.19 -5.36 -16.02
N PRO A 273 -11.52 -4.07 -15.97
CA PRO A 273 -12.78 -3.62 -15.35
C PRO A 273 -13.99 -4.27 -16.04
N GLU A 274 -15.07 -4.47 -15.29
CA GLU A 274 -16.34 -4.96 -15.80
C GLU A 274 -17.43 -4.00 -15.34
N ALA A 275 -18.32 -3.63 -16.27
CA ALA A 275 -19.50 -2.85 -15.95
C ALA A 275 -20.32 -3.56 -14.84
N PRO A 276 -21.20 -2.84 -14.13
CA PRO A 276 -22.08 -3.49 -13.17
C PRO A 276 -22.81 -4.62 -13.89
N ARG A 277 -22.86 -5.82 -13.33
CA ARG A 277 -23.77 -6.85 -13.80
C ARG A 277 -25.19 -6.35 -13.53
N GLN A 278 -25.74 -5.54 -14.43
CA GLN A 278 -27.17 -5.51 -14.62
C GLN A 278 -27.50 -6.85 -15.24
N ASN A 279 -27.90 -7.81 -14.40
CA ASN A 279 -28.37 -9.14 -14.78
C ASN A 279 -27.46 -9.84 -15.81
N LEU A 280 -26.66 -10.82 -15.34
CA LEU A 280 -26.49 -11.98 -16.22
C LEU A 280 -27.90 -12.42 -16.56
N ALA A 281 -28.31 -12.23 -17.81
CA ALA A 281 -29.60 -12.66 -18.28
C ALA A 281 -29.74 -14.11 -17.84
N ALA A 282 -30.69 -14.35 -16.94
CA ALA A 282 -31.25 -15.67 -16.77
C ALA A 282 -31.47 -16.24 -18.18
N PRO A 283 -31.17 -17.52 -18.44
CA PRO A 283 -31.64 -18.15 -19.65
C PRO A 283 -33.15 -17.90 -19.70
N GLN A 284 -33.56 -17.05 -20.65
CA GLN A 284 -34.90 -16.52 -20.88
C GLN A 284 -35.94 -16.70 -19.75
N GLY A 285 -36.27 -15.61 -19.04
CA GLY A 285 -37.57 -15.51 -18.35
C GLY A 285 -37.60 -15.27 -16.85
N GLY A 286 -36.64 -14.55 -16.26
CA GLY A 286 -36.76 -14.10 -14.86
C GLY A 286 -35.99 -12.82 -14.59
N THR A 287 -36.69 -11.71 -14.34
CA THR A 287 -36.08 -10.53 -13.72
C THR A 287 -36.08 -10.77 -12.21
N ASP A 288 -34.97 -11.28 -11.67
CA ASP A 288 -34.77 -11.34 -10.22
C ASP A 288 -34.61 -9.91 -9.68
N ALA A 289 -35.74 -9.26 -9.41
CA ALA A 289 -35.82 -7.94 -8.78
C ALA A 289 -35.23 -7.90 -7.35
N ASN A 290 -34.65 -9.01 -6.88
CA ASN A 290 -34.07 -9.21 -5.55
C ASN A 290 -32.56 -9.52 -5.57
N ALA A 291 -31.86 -9.40 -6.72
CA ALA A 291 -30.41 -9.59 -6.74
C ALA A 291 -29.72 -8.45 -5.96
N GLU A 292 -28.96 -8.82 -4.91
CA GLU A 292 -28.24 -7.84 -4.08
C GLU A 292 -27.27 -7.01 -4.93
N PRO A 293 -27.30 -5.66 -4.85
CA PRO A 293 -26.46 -4.82 -5.68
C PRO A 293 -24.96 -4.98 -5.39
N ILE A 294 -24.17 -5.37 -6.39
CA ILE A 294 -22.71 -5.64 -6.27
C ILE A 294 -21.84 -4.42 -6.63
N GLY A 295 -22.27 -3.58 -7.57
CA GLY A 295 -21.43 -2.53 -8.15
C GLY A 295 -20.40 -3.04 -9.19
N PRO A 296 -19.84 -2.15 -10.02
CA PRO A 296 -18.92 -2.51 -11.10
C PRO A 296 -17.60 -3.02 -10.56
N ARG A 297 -17.04 -4.05 -11.21
CA ARG A 297 -15.72 -4.55 -10.87
C ARG A 297 -14.65 -3.58 -11.39
N PRO A 298 -13.78 -3.03 -10.53
CA PRO A 298 -12.69 -2.19 -11.01
C PRO A 298 -11.63 -3.04 -11.74
N GLY A 299 -10.78 -2.37 -12.52
CA GLY A 299 -9.57 -3.00 -13.04
C GLY A 299 -8.57 -3.21 -11.90
N ILE A 300 -7.96 -4.40 -11.84
CA ILE A 300 -7.04 -4.79 -10.77
C ILE A 300 -5.73 -5.27 -11.39
N VAL A 301 -4.60 -4.70 -10.98
CA VAL A 301 -3.27 -5.24 -11.31
C VAL A 301 -3.06 -6.49 -10.47
N THR A 302 -2.82 -7.62 -11.11
CA THR A 302 -2.64 -8.91 -10.43
C THR A 302 -1.27 -8.99 -9.79
N ARG A 303 -1.06 -10.02 -8.98
CA ARG A 303 0.26 -10.36 -8.45
C ARG A 303 1.33 -10.53 -9.53
N ALA A 304 0.99 -11.12 -10.68
CA ALA A 304 1.87 -11.16 -11.83
C ALA A 304 2.19 -9.76 -12.36
N GLY A 305 1.18 -8.89 -12.47
CA GLY A 305 1.33 -7.55 -13.04
C GLY A 305 2.17 -6.58 -12.22
N TRP A 306 2.25 -6.73 -10.89
CA TRP A 306 3.19 -5.94 -10.07
C TRP A 306 4.50 -6.67 -9.77
N GLY A 307 4.67 -7.91 -10.26
CA GLY A 307 5.92 -8.66 -10.17
C GLY A 307 6.12 -9.38 -8.83
N ALA A 308 5.05 -9.95 -8.26
CA ALA A 308 5.14 -10.74 -7.04
C ALA A 308 6.07 -11.95 -7.20
N ASN A 309 7.00 -12.12 -6.26
CA ASN A 309 7.77 -13.36 -6.19
C ASN A 309 7.00 -14.43 -5.41
N GLU A 310 6.23 -15.24 -6.15
CA GLU A 310 5.35 -16.25 -5.57
C GLU A 310 6.07 -17.39 -4.84
N SER A 311 7.40 -17.51 -4.99
CA SER A 311 8.18 -18.50 -4.24
C SER A 311 8.45 -18.09 -2.79
N TRP A 312 8.11 -16.87 -2.38
CA TRP A 312 8.33 -16.39 -1.02
C TRP A 312 7.13 -16.63 -0.10
N ARG A 313 5.91 -16.55 -0.63
CA ARG A 313 4.71 -16.78 0.17
C ARG A 313 4.58 -18.24 0.57
N GLU A 314 3.76 -18.50 1.59
CA GLU A 314 3.31 -19.86 1.87
C GLU A 314 2.61 -20.46 0.63
N PRO A 315 2.72 -21.78 0.40
CA PRO A 315 2.04 -22.44 -0.72
C PRO A 315 0.51 -22.34 -0.71
N GLY A 316 -0.09 -22.49 0.48
CA GLY A 316 -1.53 -22.56 0.67
C GLY A 316 -2.22 -21.19 0.66
N PHE A 317 -3.54 -21.21 0.66
CA PHE A 317 -4.37 -20.02 0.82
C PHE A 317 -5.24 -20.16 2.06
N GLY A 318 -5.19 -19.15 2.94
CA GLY A 318 -6.12 -19.01 4.05
C GLY A 318 -7.42 -18.36 3.59
N TYR A 319 -8.56 -18.96 3.93
CA TYR A 319 -9.88 -18.40 3.63
C TYR A 319 -10.73 -18.31 4.89
N THR A 320 -11.55 -17.26 4.96
CA THR A 320 -12.65 -17.16 5.92
C THR A 320 -13.98 -17.46 5.25
N THR A 321 -15.06 -17.49 6.02
CA THR A 321 -16.37 -17.90 5.49
C THR A 321 -17.01 -16.82 4.62
N THR A 322 -16.77 -15.55 4.92
CA THR A 322 -17.27 -14.41 4.14
C THR A 322 -16.43 -13.15 4.41
N VAL A 323 -16.75 -12.02 3.78
CA VAL A 323 -16.30 -10.68 4.20
C VAL A 323 -17.48 -9.97 4.84
N LYS A 324 -17.28 -9.44 6.05
CA LYS A 324 -18.25 -8.64 6.83
C LYS A 324 -17.91 -7.16 6.86
N SER A 325 -16.64 -6.80 6.71
CA SER A 325 -16.17 -5.42 6.74
C SER A 325 -14.93 -5.22 5.88
N ALA A 326 -14.77 -4.01 5.35
CA ALA A 326 -13.53 -3.54 4.74
C ALA A 326 -12.81 -2.59 5.72
N PHE A 327 -11.57 -2.92 6.07
CA PHE A 327 -10.69 -2.04 6.83
C PHE A 327 -9.79 -1.25 5.88
N VAL A 328 -9.88 0.08 5.95
CA VAL A 328 -9.04 1.01 5.20
C VAL A 328 -7.80 1.34 6.03
N HIS A 329 -6.64 1.18 5.39
CA HIS A 329 -5.30 1.40 5.92
C HIS A 329 -4.56 2.45 5.10
N HIS A 330 -3.46 2.95 5.66
CA HIS A 330 -2.37 3.50 4.88
C HIS A 330 -1.12 2.62 5.07
N THR A 331 -0.10 2.75 4.23
CA THR A 331 1.17 2.02 4.46
C THR A 331 2.11 2.74 5.42
N ALA A 332 1.77 3.97 5.81
CA ALA A 332 2.58 4.86 6.66
C ALA A 332 3.95 5.22 6.05
N GLU A 333 4.09 5.05 4.74
CA GLU A 333 5.31 5.35 3.99
C GLU A 333 5.34 6.78 3.44
N SER A 334 6.46 7.14 2.81
CA SER A 334 6.59 8.38 2.04
C SER A 334 5.61 8.44 0.85
N ASN A 335 5.07 9.63 0.58
CA ASN A 335 4.21 9.91 -0.58
C ASN A 335 5.00 10.24 -1.88
N ASN A 336 6.33 10.21 -1.82
CA ASN A 336 7.20 10.73 -2.88
C ASN A 336 7.49 9.74 -4.02
N TYR A 337 6.97 8.50 -3.97
CA TYR A 337 7.05 7.58 -5.10
C TYR A 337 6.27 8.12 -6.31
N THR A 338 6.68 7.82 -7.54
CA THR A 338 5.88 8.07 -8.74
C THR A 338 4.89 6.92 -8.96
N CYS A 339 3.79 7.12 -9.68
CA CYS A 339 2.84 6.02 -9.88
C CYS A 339 3.44 4.81 -10.63
N ALA A 340 4.44 5.03 -11.50
CA ALA A 340 5.22 3.95 -12.12
C ALA A 340 6.04 3.15 -11.07
N GLN A 341 6.43 3.77 -9.96
CA GLN A 341 7.12 3.08 -8.87
C GLN A 341 6.18 2.30 -7.93
N ALA A 342 4.85 2.45 -8.03
CA ALA A 342 3.92 1.76 -7.13
C ALA A 342 4.10 0.23 -7.09
N PRO A 343 4.27 -0.50 -8.22
CA PRO A 343 4.65 -1.91 -8.19
C PRO A 343 5.92 -2.20 -7.39
N SER A 344 6.93 -1.35 -7.48
CA SER A 344 8.18 -1.52 -6.73
C SER A 344 8.00 -1.29 -5.23
N VAL A 345 7.18 -0.30 -4.85
CA VAL A 345 6.79 -0.07 -3.44
C VAL A 345 6.09 -1.32 -2.90
N ILE A 346 5.10 -1.85 -3.63
CA ILE A 346 4.34 -3.06 -3.24
C ILE A 346 5.27 -4.27 -3.09
N ARG A 347 6.19 -4.49 -4.04
CA ARG A 347 7.20 -5.55 -3.93
C ARG A 347 8.06 -5.39 -2.69
N SER A 348 8.46 -4.16 -2.34
CA SER A 348 9.23 -3.90 -1.13
C SER A 348 8.44 -4.19 0.15
N ILE A 349 7.16 -3.79 0.24
CA ILE A 349 6.27 -4.13 1.36
C ILE A 349 6.14 -5.64 1.50
N TYR A 350 5.83 -6.33 0.39
CA TYR A 350 5.71 -7.77 0.36
C TYR A 350 6.99 -8.46 0.86
N GLN A 351 8.13 -8.00 0.37
CA GLN A 351 9.43 -8.51 0.78
C GLN A 351 9.71 -8.25 2.26
N TYR A 352 9.37 -7.07 2.78
CA TYR A 352 9.51 -6.74 4.19
C TYR A 352 8.66 -7.68 5.06
N HIS A 353 7.38 -7.84 4.74
CA HIS A 353 6.45 -8.70 5.50
C HIS A 353 6.95 -10.15 5.54
N VAL A 354 7.32 -10.71 4.38
CA VAL A 354 7.69 -12.14 4.32
C VAL A 354 9.13 -12.39 4.77
N ARG A 355 10.10 -11.61 4.24
CA ARG A 355 11.53 -11.90 4.43
C ARG A 355 12.09 -11.27 5.70
N SER A 356 11.50 -10.21 6.21
CA SER A 356 11.95 -9.54 7.42
C SER A 356 11.07 -9.88 8.62
N LEU A 357 9.74 -9.84 8.45
CA LEU A 357 8.79 -10.05 9.56
C LEU A 357 8.36 -11.50 9.77
N GLY A 358 8.63 -12.40 8.81
CA GLY A 358 8.26 -13.81 8.89
C GLY A 358 6.79 -14.09 8.57
N TRP A 359 6.09 -13.15 7.95
CA TRP A 359 4.69 -13.34 7.58
C TRP A 359 4.56 -14.28 6.40
N ARG A 360 3.36 -14.86 6.25
CA ARG A 360 3.10 -15.85 5.20
C ARG A 360 2.89 -15.26 3.81
N ASP A 361 2.48 -13.99 3.74
CA ASP A 361 2.34 -13.19 2.52
C ASP A 361 2.27 -11.69 2.92
N ILE A 362 2.04 -10.79 1.96
CA ILE A 362 1.63 -9.41 2.25
C ILE A 362 0.32 -9.41 3.03
N GLY A 363 0.21 -8.58 4.07
CA GLY A 363 -0.91 -8.69 5.02
C GLY A 363 -2.24 -8.11 4.53
N TYR A 364 -2.19 -7.18 3.58
CA TYR A 364 -3.37 -6.54 3.00
C TYR A 364 -3.92 -7.38 1.84
N ASN A 365 -5.25 -7.46 1.73
CA ASN A 365 -5.88 -8.13 0.58
C ASN A 365 -5.74 -7.29 -0.69
N PHE A 366 -5.76 -5.97 -0.56
CA PHE A 366 -5.62 -5.04 -1.68
C PHE A 366 -4.77 -3.83 -1.29
N LEU A 367 -4.14 -3.23 -2.31
CA LEU A 367 -3.47 -1.95 -2.19
C LEU A 367 -4.01 -0.98 -3.24
N VAL A 368 -4.00 0.31 -2.92
CA VAL A 368 -4.42 1.39 -3.83
C VAL A 368 -3.34 2.47 -3.83
N ASP A 369 -2.84 2.82 -5.01
CA ASP A 369 -1.84 3.89 -5.12
C ASP A 369 -2.49 5.28 -5.21
N LYS A 370 -1.65 6.32 -5.17
CA LYS A 370 -2.08 7.72 -5.25
C LYS A 370 -2.71 8.11 -6.60
N CYS A 371 -2.53 7.29 -7.63
CA CYS A 371 -3.17 7.42 -8.94
C CYS A 371 -4.50 6.66 -9.04
N GLY A 372 -4.93 5.98 -7.98
CA GLY A 372 -6.19 5.23 -7.93
C GLY A 372 -6.10 3.85 -8.59
N GLN A 373 -4.91 3.36 -8.93
CA GLN A 373 -4.73 1.99 -9.40
C GLN A 373 -4.87 1.02 -8.23
N ILE A 374 -5.65 -0.04 -8.44
CA ILE A 374 -5.88 -1.10 -7.46
C ILE A 374 -4.98 -2.29 -7.80
N TYR A 375 -4.40 -2.88 -6.77
CA TYR A 375 -3.48 -4.01 -6.85
C TYR A 375 -3.99 -5.15 -5.96
N GLU A 376 -3.92 -6.38 -6.47
CA GLU A 376 -4.11 -7.59 -5.68
C GLU A 376 -2.95 -7.73 -4.68
N GLY A 377 -3.26 -7.74 -3.38
CA GLY A 377 -2.28 -7.96 -2.33
C GLY A 377 -2.15 -9.46 -2.06
N ARG A 378 -2.70 -9.92 -0.94
CA ARG A 378 -2.59 -11.31 -0.48
C ARG A 378 -3.15 -12.34 -1.47
N ALA A 379 -2.37 -13.37 -1.77
CA ALA A 379 -2.74 -14.42 -2.71
C ALA A 379 -3.93 -15.26 -2.21
N GLY A 380 -4.73 -15.77 -3.15
CA GLY A 380 -5.89 -16.61 -2.86
C GLY A 380 -7.13 -16.25 -3.66
N GLY A 381 -7.12 -15.13 -4.37
CA GLY A 381 -8.09 -14.75 -5.38
C GLY A 381 -8.93 -13.54 -4.99
N VAL A 382 -9.01 -12.55 -5.88
CA VAL A 382 -9.58 -11.21 -5.59
C VAL A 382 -11.07 -11.25 -5.23
N ALA A 383 -11.82 -12.22 -5.73
CA ALA A 383 -13.25 -12.38 -5.43
C ALA A 383 -13.50 -13.15 -4.11
N LYS A 384 -12.53 -13.87 -3.57
CA LYS A 384 -12.71 -14.75 -2.40
C LYS A 384 -12.47 -14.04 -1.07
N ALA A 385 -12.97 -14.59 0.03
CA ALA A 385 -12.73 -14.11 1.38
C ALA A 385 -11.36 -14.60 1.90
N VAL A 386 -10.28 -14.10 1.31
CA VAL A 386 -8.90 -14.44 1.71
C VAL A 386 -8.63 -13.87 3.11
N LEU A 387 -8.17 -14.71 4.03
CA LEU A 387 -7.75 -14.30 5.37
C LEU A 387 -6.56 -13.34 5.23
N GLY A 388 -6.61 -12.16 5.85
CA GLY A 388 -5.50 -11.19 5.87
C GLY A 388 -4.65 -11.25 7.14
N ALA A 389 -3.69 -10.33 7.24
CA ALA A 389 -2.88 -10.06 8.44
C ALA A 389 -2.71 -8.54 8.63
N HIS A 390 -3.81 -7.80 8.42
CA HIS A 390 -3.83 -6.34 8.35
C HIS A 390 -4.43 -5.67 9.58
N THR A 391 -5.28 -6.34 10.34
CA THR A 391 -5.96 -5.74 11.50
C THR A 391 -6.00 -6.75 12.61
N TYR A 392 -5.04 -6.65 13.51
CA TYR A 392 -4.93 -7.53 14.66
C TYR A 392 -6.27 -7.63 15.40
N GLY A 393 -6.75 -8.86 15.61
CA GLY A 393 -8.03 -9.14 16.24
C GLY A 393 -9.25 -9.09 15.31
N PHE A 394 -9.12 -8.60 14.08
CA PHE A 394 -10.22 -8.58 13.09
C PHE A 394 -9.78 -9.03 11.70
N ASN A 395 -8.68 -9.77 11.57
CA ASN A 395 -8.23 -10.34 10.31
C ASN A 395 -9.26 -11.30 9.69
N SER A 396 -10.01 -12.02 10.54
CA SER A 396 -11.02 -12.97 10.09
C SER A 396 -12.32 -12.29 9.64
N ASN A 397 -12.85 -12.73 8.49
CA ASN A 397 -14.07 -12.23 7.86
C ASN A 397 -14.02 -10.74 7.49
N THR A 398 -12.85 -10.22 7.13
CA THR A 398 -12.69 -8.84 6.70
C THR A 398 -11.76 -8.78 5.49
N THR A 399 -11.72 -7.62 4.84
CA THR A 399 -10.77 -7.35 3.77
C THR A 399 -9.98 -6.08 4.10
N GLY A 400 -8.66 -6.16 4.04
CA GLY A 400 -7.77 -5.03 4.26
C GLY A 400 -7.42 -4.34 2.95
N ILE A 401 -7.58 -3.00 2.92
CA ILE A 401 -7.27 -2.16 1.77
C ILE A 401 -6.26 -1.09 2.22
N ALA A 402 -5.00 -1.20 1.79
CA ALA A 402 -3.96 -0.23 2.12
C ALA A 402 -3.77 0.81 1.02
N VAL A 403 -3.92 2.09 1.38
CA VAL A 403 -3.54 3.18 0.48
C VAL A 403 -2.05 3.46 0.62
N LEU A 404 -1.30 3.35 -0.47
CA LEU A 404 0.15 3.55 -0.48
C LEU A 404 0.48 5.02 -0.12
N GLY A 405 1.15 5.20 1.02
CA GLY A 405 1.56 6.50 1.53
C GLY A 405 1.23 6.74 3.00
N SER A 406 1.39 7.99 3.42
CA SER A 406 1.09 8.47 4.77
C SER A 406 0.13 9.66 4.72
N PHE A 407 -0.98 9.52 5.43
CA PHE A 407 -2.11 10.47 5.41
C PHE A 407 -2.46 10.99 6.81
N GLY A 408 -1.45 11.11 7.68
CA GLY A 408 -1.58 11.76 8.99
C GLY A 408 -1.93 13.24 8.83
N SER A 409 -1.06 13.98 8.12
CA SER A 409 -1.22 15.41 7.83
C SER A 409 -1.47 15.72 6.35
N THR A 410 -1.13 14.78 5.45
CA THR A 410 -1.28 14.95 4.00
C THR A 410 -2.65 14.46 3.53
N GLU A 411 -3.34 15.24 2.70
CA GLU A 411 -4.61 14.83 2.11
C GLU A 411 -4.43 13.68 1.11
N PRO A 412 -5.26 12.62 1.16
CA PRO A 412 -5.22 11.59 0.14
C PRO A 412 -5.70 12.14 -1.20
N PRO A 413 -5.02 11.84 -2.32
CA PRO A 413 -5.47 12.24 -3.64
C PRO A 413 -6.85 11.67 -3.95
N LYS A 414 -7.67 12.48 -4.65
CA LYS A 414 -9.04 12.10 -5.03
C LYS A 414 -9.08 10.75 -5.75
N ALA A 415 -8.13 10.50 -6.65
CA ALA A 415 -8.05 9.23 -7.39
C ALA A 415 -7.89 8.01 -6.46
N ALA A 416 -7.10 8.13 -5.39
CA ALA A 416 -6.96 7.07 -4.39
C ALA A 416 -8.27 6.81 -3.64
N VAL A 417 -8.95 7.89 -3.20
CA VAL A 417 -10.27 7.81 -2.53
C VAL A 417 -11.30 7.14 -3.44
N GLU A 418 -11.36 7.53 -4.71
CA GLU A 418 -12.23 6.92 -5.71
C GLU A 418 -11.88 5.45 -5.98
N GLY A 419 -10.58 5.12 -6.04
CA GLY A 419 -10.10 3.74 -6.21
C GLY A 419 -10.54 2.84 -5.06
N VAL A 420 -10.37 3.30 -3.81
CA VAL A 420 -10.86 2.60 -2.61
C VAL A 420 -12.37 2.41 -2.67
N ALA A 421 -13.14 3.45 -3.03
CA ALA A 421 -14.59 3.36 -3.10
C ALA A 421 -15.07 2.37 -4.18
N LYS A 422 -14.45 2.37 -5.37
CA LYS A 422 -14.75 1.40 -6.45
C LYS A 422 -14.48 -0.03 -6.01
N LEU A 423 -13.34 -0.27 -5.35
CA LEU A 423 -13.00 -1.57 -4.81
C LEU A 423 -13.99 -2.03 -3.73
N ILE A 424 -14.34 -1.15 -2.78
CA ILE A 424 -15.28 -1.45 -1.71
C ILE A 424 -16.67 -1.76 -2.26
N ALA A 425 -17.15 -0.98 -3.23
CA ALA A 425 -18.44 -1.21 -3.87
C ALA A 425 -18.54 -2.65 -4.35
N TRP A 426 -17.62 -3.04 -5.22
CA TRP A 426 -17.54 -4.40 -5.78
C TRP A 426 -17.31 -5.46 -4.70
N LYS A 427 -16.28 -5.31 -3.87
CA LYS A 427 -15.85 -6.34 -2.93
C LYS A 427 -16.91 -6.63 -1.88
N LEU A 428 -17.47 -5.60 -1.24
CA LEU A 428 -18.56 -5.79 -0.27
C LEU A 428 -19.85 -6.25 -0.95
N GLY A 429 -20.07 -5.82 -2.19
CA GLY A 429 -21.18 -6.23 -3.03
C GLY A 429 -21.23 -7.75 -3.26
N LEU A 430 -20.09 -8.38 -3.54
CA LEU A 430 -19.96 -9.85 -3.67
C LEU A 430 -20.44 -10.62 -2.42
N HIS A 431 -20.51 -9.95 -1.28
CA HIS A 431 -20.92 -10.52 -0.01
C HIS A 431 -22.24 -9.94 0.52
N GLY A 432 -23.01 -9.23 -0.33
CA GLY A 432 -24.33 -8.69 0.01
C GLY A 432 -24.32 -7.56 1.03
N LEU A 433 -23.21 -6.82 1.15
CA LEU A 433 -23.05 -5.78 2.17
C LEU A 433 -23.28 -4.38 1.62
N ASN A 434 -24.05 -3.59 2.36
CA ASN A 434 -24.21 -2.16 2.15
C ASN A 434 -23.03 -1.38 2.79
N PRO A 435 -22.23 -0.62 2.02
CA PRO A 435 -21.08 0.14 2.53
C PRO A 435 -21.39 1.18 3.61
N VAL A 436 -22.60 1.75 3.65
CA VAL A 436 -23.00 2.71 4.70
C VAL A 436 -23.48 2.02 5.99
N GLY A 437 -23.66 0.69 5.94
CA GLY A 437 -24.19 -0.11 7.02
C GLY A 437 -23.24 -0.35 8.20
N SER A 438 -23.74 -1.13 9.15
CA SER A 438 -23.00 -1.64 10.30
C SER A 438 -23.08 -3.15 10.37
N VAL A 439 -22.04 -3.78 10.91
CA VAL A 439 -21.91 -5.22 11.09
C VAL A 439 -21.46 -5.53 12.51
N THR A 440 -21.58 -6.79 12.92
CA THR A 440 -20.99 -7.28 14.17
C THR A 440 -19.81 -8.19 13.83
N LEU A 441 -18.63 -7.82 14.32
CA LEU A 441 -17.41 -8.63 14.23
C LEU A 441 -17.13 -9.31 15.57
N THR A 442 -16.30 -10.35 15.54
CA THR A 442 -15.83 -11.04 16.75
C THR A 442 -14.34 -10.77 16.88
N SER A 443 -13.91 -10.20 18.00
CA SER A 443 -12.49 -9.95 18.26
C SER A 443 -11.72 -11.27 18.39
N GLY A 444 -10.57 -11.37 17.75
CA GLY A 444 -9.54 -12.38 17.97
C GLY A 444 -8.59 -12.04 19.13
N GLY A 445 -8.71 -10.84 19.73
CA GLY A 445 -7.83 -10.32 20.77
C GLY A 445 -7.41 -8.87 20.50
N GLY A 446 -6.59 -8.30 21.39
CA GLY A 446 -5.99 -6.97 21.20
C GLY A 446 -6.79 -5.88 21.90
N LYS A 447 -7.31 -4.89 21.14
CA LYS A 447 -8.13 -3.80 21.69
C LYS A 447 -9.34 -4.29 22.48
N TRP A 448 -9.88 -5.46 22.13
CA TRP A 448 -10.91 -6.16 22.90
C TRP A 448 -10.49 -7.60 23.17
N PRO A 449 -10.89 -8.19 24.32
CA PRO A 449 -10.67 -9.60 24.60
C PRO A 449 -11.20 -10.50 23.49
N ALA A 450 -10.51 -11.61 23.22
CA ALA A 450 -10.92 -12.60 22.23
C ALA A 450 -12.36 -13.10 22.52
N GLY A 451 -13.17 -13.26 21.47
CA GLY A 451 -14.57 -13.65 21.54
C GLY A 451 -15.56 -12.48 21.70
N THR A 452 -15.09 -11.27 22.01
CA THR A 452 -15.95 -10.08 22.17
C THR A 452 -16.66 -9.75 20.86
N LYS A 453 -17.99 -9.55 20.91
CA LYS A 453 -18.80 -9.08 19.77
C LYS A 453 -18.77 -7.55 19.70
N VAL A 454 -18.25 -7.00 18.61
CA VAL A 454 -18.06 -5.56 18.44
C VAL A 454 -18.87 -5.07 17.24
N LYS A 455 -19.71 -4.05 17.46
CA LYS A 455 -20.42 -3.36 16.37
C LYS A 455 -19.43 -2.47 15.62
N MET A 456 -19.34 -2.66 14.31
CA MET A 456 -18.39 -1.99 13.42
C MET A 456 -19.14 -1.42 12.22
N ARG A 457 -18.56 -0.42 11.54
CA ARG A 457 -19.03 -0.03 10.20
C ARG A 457 -18.64 -1.09 9.18
N ALA A 458 -19.46 -1.26 8.14
CA ALA A 458 -19.12 -2.14 7.01
C ALA A 458 -17.85 -1.67 6.27
N VAL A 459 -17.55 -0.38 6.36
CA VAL A 459 -16.25 0.21 5.98
C VAL A 459 -15.70 0.93 7.20
N ALA A 460 -14.57 0.50 7.73
CA ALA A 460 -13.95 1.04 8.94
C ALA A 460 -12.50 1.46 8.66
N GLY A 461 -11.95 2.36 9.48
CA GLY A 461 -10.51 2.62 9.49
C GLY A 461 -9.81 1.63 10.41
N HIS A 462 -8.51 1.39 10.20
CA HIS A 462 -7.77 0.48 11.09
C HIS A 462 -7.90 0.86 12.58
N ARG A 463 -7.80 2.15 12.92
CA ARG A 463 -7.99 2.67 14.29
C ARG A 463 -9.33 2.30 14.95
N ASP A 464 -10.35 1.96 14.16
CA ASP A 464 -11.62 1.48 14.71
C ASP A 464 -11.43 0.08 15.33
N GLY A 465 -10.65 -0.78 14.66
CA GLY A 465 -10.37 -2.17 15.07
C GLY A 465 -9.21 -2.34 16.05
N PHE A 466 -8.21 -1.45 16.02
CA PHE A 466 -7.00 -1.57 16.85
C PHE A 466 -6.52 -0.21 17.38
N ALA A 467 -5.63 -0.20 18.38
CA ALA A 467 -5.01 1.01 18.90
C ALA A 467 -3.88 1.48 17.96
N THR A 468 -4.22 2.27 16.94
CA THR A 468 -3.28 2.74 15.92
C THR A 468 -3.71 4.09 15.36
N GLU A 469 -2.78 4.85 14.78
CA GLU A 469 -3.10 6.05 14.01
C GLU A 469 -3.56 5.72 12.59
N CYS A 470 -3.31 4.52 12.07
CA CYS A 470 -3.72 4.10 10.73
C CYS A 470 -5.26 4.24 10.56
N PRO A 471 -5.79 4.78 9.45
CA PRO A 471 -5.14 5.12 8.18
C PRO A 471 -4.58 6.57 8.09
N GLY A 472 -4.29 7.20 9.22
CA GLY A 472 -3.95 8.63 9.30
C GLY A 472 -5.20 9.51 9.33
N ALA A 473 -5.08 10.69 9.96
CA ALA A 473 -6.24 11.53 10.24
C ALA A 473 -6.96 12.02 8.97
N LYS A 474 -6.23 12.35 7.90
CA LYS A 474 -6.81 12.85 6.65
C LYS A 474 -7.56 11.77 5.87
N LEU A 475 -6.98 10.58 5.72
CA LEU A 475 -7.67 9.47 5.06
C LEU A 475 -8.83 8.92 5.91
N TYR A 476 -8.69 8.91 7.23
CA TYR A 476 -9.79 8.53 8.12
C TYR A 476 -11.00 9.48 7.98
N ALA A 477 -10.75 10.79 7.83
CA ALA A 477 -11.80 11.77 7.58
C ALA A 477 -12.55 11.56 6.24
N LYS A 478 -11.96 10.80 5.30
CA LYS A 478 -12.59 10.43 4.01
C LYS A 478 -13.49 9.21 4.08
N LEU A 479 -13.54 8.46 5.19
CA LEU A 479 -14.36 7.25 5.28
C LEU A 479 -15.86 7.49 5.03
N PRO A 480 -16.51 8.58 5.51
CA PRO A 480 -17.90 8.86 5.15
C PRO A 480 -18.10 9.04 3.63
N GLU A 481 -17.21 9.79 2.96
CA GLU A 481 -17.21 10.01 1.51
C GLU A 481 -17.07 8.67 0.75
N ILE A 482 -16.11 7.84 1.17
CA ILE A 482 -15.87 6.50 0.60
C ILE A 482 -17.12 5.61 0.72
N ARG A 483 -17.77 5.59 1.89
CA ARG A 483 -18.99 4.80 2.12
C ARG A 483 -20.12 5.23 1.18
N THR A 484 -20.39 6.54 1.11
CA THR A 484 -21.44 7.08 0.25
C THR A 484 -21.15 6.82 -1.23
N LEU A 485 -19.91 7.03 -1.67
CA LEU A 485 -19.52 6.76 -3.05
C LEU A 485 -19.63 5.27 -3.39
N ALA A 486 -19.19 4.38 -2.51
CA ALA A 486 -19.29 2.94 -2.71
C ALA A 486 -20.74 2.45 -2.75
N ALA A 487 -21.61 2.96 -1.86
CA ALA A 487 -23.04 2.64 -1.88
C ALA A 487 -23.71 3.10 -3.19
N ARG A 488 -23.41 4.33 -3.63
CA ARG A 488 -23.89 4.83 -4.93
C ARG A 488 -23.42 3.97 -6.09
N LEU A 489 -22.16 3.52 -6.08
CA LEU A 489 -21.62 2.62 -7.11
C LEU A 489 -22.24 1.23 -7.08
N GLN A 490 -22.71 0.76 -5.91
CA GLN A 490 -23.55 -0.43 -5.83
C GLN A 490 -24.96 -0.19 -6.38
N GLY A 491 -25.43 1.06 -6.46
CA GLY A 491 -26.81 1.40 -6.83
C GLY A 491 -27.76 1.55 -5.63
N ARG A 492 -27.22 1.94 -4.47
CA ARG A 492 -27.96 2.16 -3.22
C ARG A 492 -28.03 3.63 -2.82
#